data_AF-A0A2G2LUG5-F1
#
_entry.id   AF-A0A2G2LUG5-F1
#
_cell.length_a   1.000
_cell.length_b   1.000
_cell.length_c   1.000
_cell.angle_alpha   90.00
_cell.angle_beta   90.00
_cell.angle_gamma   90.00
#
_symmetry.space_group_name_H-M   'P 1'
#
loop_
_entity.id
_entity.type
_entity.pdbx_description
1 polymer ?
#
loop_
_entity_poly.entity_id
_entity_poly.type
_entity_poly.pdbx_seq_one_letter_code
_entity_poly.pdbx_strand_id
1 'polypeptide(L)'
;MGVTSVRLQPEIENPLENLSKKLDRSKNYLINQAIKEFLARKSLEEQRWDETIKAIDSVKSGKVIAEKEVNEWLESWGTENELEPPSL
;
A
#
# COMPACT_ATOMS: atom_id res chain seq x y z
N MET A 1 26.79 -3.85 -8.25
CA MET A 1 25.49 -4.48 -8.56
C MET A 1 25.64 -5.97 -8.37
N GLY A 2 24.79 -6.60 -7.54
CA GLY A 2 24.76 -8.06 -7.41
C GLY A 2 24.04 -8.69 -8.59
N VAL A 3 24.43 -9.91 -8.96
CA VAL A 3 23.74 -10.70 -9.99
C VAL A 3 23.14 -11.92 -9.30
N THR A 4 21.84 -12.12 -9.51
CA THR A 4 21.12 -13.31 -9.02
C THR A 4 20.62 -14.07 -10.22
N SER A 5 20.95 -15.36 -10.31
CA SER A 5 20.37 -16.25 -11.33
C SER A 5 19.04 -16.79 -10.83
N VAL A 6 18.00 -16.68 -11.66
CA VAL A 6 16.64 -17.13 -11.34
C VAL A 6 16.20 -18.11 -12.42
N ARG A 7 15.68 -19.27 -12.00
CA ARG A 7 15.05 -20.23 -12.92
C ARG A 7 13.62 -19.77 -13.21
N LEU A 8 13.32 -19.44 -14.46
CA LEU A 8 11.97 -19.13 -14.90
C LEU A 8 11.30 -20.38 -15.43
N GLN A 9 10.02 -20.58 -15.06
CA GLN A 9 9.21 -21.62 -15.66
C GLN A 9 8.69 -21.13 -17.03
N PRO A 10 8.41 -22.04 -18.00
CA PRO A 10 7.99 -21.66 -19.35
C PRO A 10 6.75 -20.75 -19.40
N GLU A 11 5.84 -20.88 -18.45
CA GLU A 11 4.64 -20.05 -18.31
C GLU A 11 4.94 -18.60 -17.92
N ILE A 12 6.13 -18.30 -17.40
CA ILE A 12 6.61 -16.94 -17.12
C ILE A 12 7.55 -16.46 -18.22
N GLU A 13 8.45 -17.32 -18.70
CA GLU A 13 9.47 -16.95 -19.68
C GLU A 13 8.86 -16.54 -21.02
N ASN A 14 7.90 -17.31 -21.54
CA ASN A 14 7.30 -17.02 -22.85
C ASN A 14 6.52 -15.69 -22.86
N PRO A 15 5.64 -15.39 -21.88
CA PRO A 15 5.01 -14.08 -21.81
C PRO A 15 6.00 -12.93 -21.60
N LEU A 16 7.05 -13.14 -20.78
CA LEU A 16 8.07 -12.12 -20.54
C LEU A 16 8.84 -11.76 -21.81
N GLU A 17 9.22 -12.76 -22.63
CA GLU A 17 9.88 -12.56 -23.92
C GLU A 17 8.99 -11.82 -24.92
N ASN A 18 7.70 -12.14 -24.96
CA ASN A 18 6.74 -11.42 -25.81
C ASN A 18 6.56 -9.97 -25.35
N LEU A 19 6.47 -9.75 -24.03
CA LEU A 19 6.34 -8.42 -23.45
C LEU A 19 7.60 -7.58 -23.69
N SER A 20 8.78 -8.16 -23.57
CA SER A 20 10.06 -7.47 -23.81
C SER A 20 10.15 -6.96 -25.25
N LYS A 21 9.72 -7.77 -26.23
CA LYS A 21 9.64 -7.35 -27.64
C LYS A 21 8.61 -6.26 -27.86
N LYS A 22 7.41 -6.41 -27.29
CA LYS A 22 6.31 -5.44 -27.46
C LYS A 22 6.65 -4.07 -26.88
N LEU A 23 7.37 -4.02 -25.76
CA LEU A 23 7.71 -2.78 -25.07
C LEU A 23 9.06 -2.20 -25.49
N ASP A 24 9.81 -2.88 -26.36
CA ASP A 24 11.19 -2.52 -26.72
C ASP A 24 12.08 -2.32 -25.47
N ARG A 25 12.03 -3.30 -24.57
CA ARG A 25 12.78 -3.33 -23.31
C ARG A 25 13.39 -4.70 -23.08
N SER A 26 14.55 -4.76 -22.45
CA SER A 26 15.18 -6.05 -22.11
C SER A 26 14.40 -6.81 -21.03
N LYS A 27 14.47 -8.15 -21.05
CA LYS A 27 13.92 -8.99 -19.97
C LYS A 27 14.45 -8.57 -18.60
N ASN A 28 15.74 -8.26 -18.52
CA ASN A 28 16.37 -7.79 -17.27
C ASN A 28 15.73 -6.50 -16.75
N TYR A 29 15.42 -5.54 -17.63
CA TYR A 29 14.74 -4.31 -17.23
C TYR A 29 13.36 -4.61 -16.63
N LEU A 30 12.56 -5.44 -17.32
CA LEU A 30 11.21 -5.81 -16.87
C LEU A 30 11.23 -6.62 -15.56
N ILE A 31 12.17 -7.54 -15.40
CA ILE A 31 12.35 -8.31 -14.16
C ILE A 31 12.67 -7.38 -12.99
N ASN A 32 13.62 -6.45 -13.17
CA ASN A 32 13.96 -5.48 -12.12
C ASN A 32 12.78 -4.58 -11.77
N GLN A 33 11.99 -4.15 -12.77
CA GLN A 33 10.80 -3.36 -12.53
C GLN A 33 9.76 -4.15 -11.72
N ALA A 34 9.48 -5.39 -12.10
CA ALA A 34 8.55 -6.26 -11.38
C ALA A 34 8.99 -6.52 -9.94
N ILE A 35 10.29 -6.72 -9.70
CA ILE A 35 10.84 -6.90 -8.35
C ILE A 35 10.64 -5.62 -7.52
N LYS A 36 10.93 -4.43 -8.07
CA LYS A 36 10.70 -3.15 -7.37
C LYS A 36 9.23 -3.00 -6.95
N GLU A 37 8.31 -3.26 -7.87
CA GLU A 37 6.87 -3.17 -7.62
C GLU A 37 6.39 -4.23 -6.62
N PHE A 38 6.97 -5.43 -6.65
CA PHE A 38 6.69 -6.47 -5.66
C PHE A 38 7.12 -6.05 -4.25
N LEU A 39 8.37 -5.56 -4.11
CA LEU A 39 8.91 -5.10 -2.84
C LEU A 39 8.11 -3.91 -2.28
N ALA A 40 7.76 -2.94 -3.12
CA ALA A 40 6.92 -1.81 -2.72
C ALA A 40 5.55 -2.26 -2.19
N ARG A 41 4.90 -3.21 -2.88
CA ARG A 41 3.62 -3.77 -2.43
C ARG A 41 3.76 -4.49 -1.09
N LYS A 42 4.82 -5.29 -0.90
CA LYS A 42 5.06 -6.01 0.35
C LYS A 42 5.34 -5.09 1.53
N SER A 43 6.15 -4.05 1.32
CA SER A 43 6.40 -3.03 2.34
C SER A 43 5.12 -2.28 2.73
N LEU A 44 4.26 -1.94 1.77
CA LEU A 44 2.98 -1.30 2.06
C LEU A 44 2.02 -2.22 2.82
N GLU A 45 1.98 -3.51 2.46
CA GLU A 45 1.18 -4.53 3.15
C GLU A 45 1.61 -4.67 4.62
N GLU A 46 2.92 -4.74 4.88
CA GLU A 46 3.49 -4.79 6.22
C GLU A 46 3.19 -3.54 7.04
N GLN A 47 3.35 -2.35 6.44
CA GLN A 47 3.00 -1.08 7.08
C GLN A 47 1.52 -1.05 7.50
N ARG A 48 0.61 -1.43 6.58
CA ARG A 48 -0.83 -1.46 6.85
C ARG A 48 -1.18 -2.46 7.95
N TRP A 49 -0.48 -3.60 7.99
CA TRP A 49 -0.65 -4.58 9.03
C TRP A 49 -0.26 -4.01 10.40
N ASP A 50 0.91 -3.38 10.50
CA ASP A 50 1.38 -2.75 11.73
C ASP A 50 0.45 -1.61 12.20
N GLU A 51 -0.02 -0.77 11.28
CA GLU A 51 -1.02 0.28 11.55
C GLU A 51 -2.32 -0.32 12.09
N THR A 52 -2.78 -1.44 11.50
CA THR A 52 -3.99 -2.13 11.94
C THR A 52 -3.85 -2.66 13.36
N ILE A 53 -2.72 -3.30 13.69
CA ILE A 53 -2.47 -3.79 15.05
C ILE A 53 -2.45 -2.63 16.06
N LYS A 54 -1.77 -1.52 15.72
CA LYS A 54 -1.75 -0.31 16.57
C LYS A 54 -3.15 0.26 16.79
N ALA A 55 -3.98 0.31 15.74
CA ALA A 55 -5.36 0.78 15.84
C ALA A 55 -6.20 -0.12 16.75
N ILE A 56 -6.08 -1.45 16.62
CA ILE A 56 -6.75 -2.43 17.48
C ILE A 56 -6.34 -2.24 18.95
N ASP A 57 -5.05 -2.05 19.21
CA ASP A 57 -4.55 -1.83 20.58
C ASP A 57 -5.03 -0.50 21.17
N SER A 58 -5.13 0.57 20.36
CA SER A 58 -5.72 1.85 20.77
C SER A 58 -7.16 1.65 21.28
N VAL A 59 -7.99 0.96 20.49
CA VAL A 59 -9.39 0.67 20.86
C VAL A 59 -9.46 -0.17 22.13
N LYS A 60 -8.64 -1.24 22.25
CA LYS A 60 -8.57 -2.07 23.46
C LYS A 60 -8.16 -1.27 24.70
N SER A 61 -7.32 -0.26 24.54
CA SER A 61 -6.91 0.64 25.63
C SER A 61 -7.93 1.73 25.98
N GLY A 62 -9.10 1.74 25.33
CA GLY A 62 -10.14 2.74 25.57
C GLY A 62 -9.86 4.10 24.94
N LYS A 63 -8.82 4.21 24.11
CA LYS A 63 -8.53 5.42 23.31
C LYS A 63 -9.44 5.44 22.09
N VAL A 64 -10.68 5.85 22.32
CA VAL A 64 -11.74 6.00 21.32
C VAL A 64 -12.39 7.37 21.44
N ILE A 65 -12.84 7.92 20.31
CA ILE A 65 -13.65 9.14 20.24
C ILE A 65 -15.11 8.72 20.10
N ALA A 66 -16.03 9.47 20.72
CA ALA A 66 -17.45 9.22 20.56
C ALA A 66 -17.91 9.50 19.11
N GLU A 67 -18.66 8.57 18.53
CA GLU A 67 -19.23 8.71 17.17
C GLU A 67 -19.96 10.04 16.98
N LYS A 68 -20.72 10.47 18.00
CA LYS A 68 -21.48 11.72 17.96
C LYS A 68 -20.58 12.94 17.73
N GLU A 69 -19.43 13.02 18.41
CA GLU A 69 -18.48 14.13 18.25
C GLU A 69 -17.87 14.13 16.84
N VAL A 70 -17.59 12.94 16.30
CA VAL A 70 -17.11 12.79 14.91
C VAL A 70 -18.18 13.23 13.91
N ASN A 71 -19.44 12.85 14.11
CA ASN A 71 -20.54 13.21 13.21
C ASN A 71 -20.80 14.72 13.23
N GLU A 72 -20.86 15.34 14.42
CA GLU A 72 -21.02 16.80 14.54
C GLU A 72 -19.89 17.55 13.82
N TRP A 73 -18.65 17.07 13.94
CA TRP A 73 -17.52 17.61 13.20
C TRP A 73 -17.65 17.44 11.68
N LEU A 74 -17.95 16.24 11.19
CA LEU A 74 -18.10 15.96 9.75
C LEU A 74 -19.25 16.75 9.12
N GLU A 75 -20.35 16.96 9.84
CA GLU A 75 -21.50 17.74 9.37
C GLU A 75 -21.19 19.24 9.27
N SER A 76 -20.21 19.73 10.04
CA SER A 76 -19.81 21.13 10.02
C SER A 76 -18.92 21.51 8.82
N TRP A 77 -18.37 20.52 8.10
CA TRP A 77 -17.46 20.75 6.98
C TRP A 77 -18.09 21.56 5.85
N GLY A 78 -17.39 22.59 5.39
CA GLY A 78 -17.88 23.47 4.32
C GLY A 78 -18.99 24.43 4.75
N THR A 79 -19.25 24.54 6.05
CA THR A 79 -20.12 25.58 6.63
C THR A 79 -19.29 26.75 7.15
N GLU A 80 -19.94 27.89 7.45
CA GLU A 80 -19.26 29.04 8.07
C GLU A 80 -18.81 28.75 9.51
N ASN A 81 -19.32 27.68 10.14
CA ASN A 81 -18.99 27.26 11.50
C ASN A 81 -18.37 25.86 11.52
N GLU A 82 -17.39 25.62 10.65
CA GLU A 82 -16.62 24.36 10.65
C GLU A 82 -15.94 24.14 12.02
N LEU A 83 -16.18 22.98 12.62
CA LEU A 83 -15.66 22.58 13.92
C LEU A 83 -14.24 22.01 13.76
N GLU A 84 -13.47 22.05 14.86
CA GLU A 84 -12.17 21.39 14.93
C GLU A 84 -12.35 19.85 15.03
N PRO A 85 -11.42 19.05 14.47
CA PRO A 85 -11.45 17.60 14.60
C PRO A 85 -11.43 17.16 16.06
N PRO A 86 -12.27 16.19 16.46
CA PRO A 86 -12.22 15.65 17.80
C PRO A 86 -10.89 14.92 18.03
N SER A 87 -10.41 14.89 19.27
CA SER A 87 -9.09 14.37 19.64
C SER A 87 -9.18 13.28 20.71
N LEU A 88 -8.20 12.36 20.68
CA LEU A 88 -8.02 11.26 21.64
C LEU A 88 -7.23 11.70 22.88
#